data_AF-A0A536LQC8-F1
#
_entry.id   AF-A0A536LQC8-F1
#
_cell.length_a   1.000
_cell.length_b   1.000
_cell.length_c   1.000
_cell.angle_alpha   90.00
_cell.angle_beta   90.00
_cell.angle_gamma   90.00
#
_symmetry.space_group_name_H-M   'P 1'
#
loop_
_entity.id
_entity.type
_entity.pdbx_description
1 polymer ?
#
loop_
_entity_poly.entity_id
_entity_poly.type
_entity_poly.pdbx_seq_one_letter_code
_entity_poly.pdbx_strand_id
1 'polypeptide(L)'
;MVVTYNMTIQAVFFDLGGVILMEAARDFGIDARFSLMPGTVTRCLDVNSRWKEARVGLCSYEEWVDSVREALVEEAGGQADEVQGT
;
A
#
# COMPACT_ATOMS: atom_id res chain seq x y z
N MET A 1 44.97 -22.07 2.66
CA MET A 1 44.51 -21.83 1.28
C MET A 1 43.45 -20.73 1.38
N VAL A 2 43.70 -19.54 0.82
CA VAL A 2 42.75 -18.43 0.86
C VAL A 2 41.96 -18.46 -0.44
N VAL A 3 40.64 -18.71 -0.35
CA VAL A 3 39.75 -18.64 -1.50
C VAL A 3 39.32 -17.18 -1.64
N THR A 4 39.91 -16.47 -2.61
CA THR A 4 39.46 -15.13 -3.00
C THR A 4 38.33 -15.28 -4.02
N TYR A 5 37.09 -15.00 -3.59
CA TYR A 5 35.95 -14.89 -4.50
C TYR A 5 36.07 -13.58 -5.29
N ASN A 6 36.06 -13.67 -6.61
CA ASN A 6 36.03 -12.50 -7.47
C ASN A 6 34.62 -11.87 -7.40
N MET A 7 34.43 -10.94 -6.48
CA MET A 7 33.14 -10.29 -6.18
C MET A 7 32.86 -9.13 -7.14
N THR A 8 32.99 -9.36 -8.45
CA THR A 8 32.61 -8.35 -9.44
C THR A 8 31.11 -8.32 -9.59
N ILE A 9 30.47 -7.23 -9.17
CA ILE A 9 29.03 -7.01 -9.33
C ILE A 9 28.66 -7.14 -10.82
N GLN A 10 27.75 -8.06 -11.14
CA GLN A 10 27.31 -8.31 -12.52
C GLN A 10 25.98 -7.62 -12.86
N ALA A 11 25.19 -7.27 -11.84
CA ALA A 11 23.89 -6.65 -12.01
C ALA A 11 23.52 -5.82 -10.76
N VAL A 12 22.75 -4.76 -10.99
CA VAL A 12 22.12 -3.93 -9.96
C VAL A 12 20.64 -3.81 -10.30
N PHE A 13 19.78 -4.09 -9.33
CA PHE A 13 18.34 -3.95 -9.44
C PHE A 13 17.90 -2.78 -8.60
N PHE A 14 17.05 -1.92 -9.16
CA PHE A 14 16.48 -0.78 -8.47
C PHE A 14 14.97 -1.00 -8.32
N ASP A 15 14.46 -0.72 -7.13
CA ASP A 15 13.01 -0.62 -6.95
C ASP A 15 12.48 0.59 -7.72
N LEU A 16 11.24 0.51 -8.17
CA LEU A 16 10.60 1.62 -8.85
C LEU A 16 10.16 2.67 -7.81
N GLY A 17 9.40 2.25 -6.80
CA GLY A 17 8.88 3.13 -5.75
C GLY A 17 9.94 3.47 -4.70
N GLY A 18 10.07 4.75 -4.36
CA GLY A 18 10.98 5.21 -3.30
C GLY A 18 12.48 5.19 -3.66
N VAL A 19 12.86 4.65 -4.83
CA VAL A 19 14.24 4.64 -5.32
C VAL A 19 14.36 5.37 -6.66
N ILE A 20 13.71 4.89 -7.73
CA ILE A 20 13.73 5.58 -9.03
C ILE A 20 12.72 6.72 -9.06
N LEU A 21 11.50 6.45 -8.59
CA LEU A 21 10.43 7.43 -8.48
C LEU A 21 10.28 7.84 -7.02
N MET A 22 10.23 9.14 -6.79
CA MET A 22 9.81 9.66 -5.49
C MET A 22 8.36 9.21 -5.30
N GLU A 23 8.13 8.34 -4.32
CA GLU A 23 6.79 7.86 -3.99
C GLU A 23 5.91 9.07 -3.70
N ALA A 24 4.67 9.09 -4.23
CA ALA A 24 3.71 10.08 -3.77
C ALA A 24 3.67 9.95 -2.24
N ALA A 25 3.96 11.05 -1.53
CA ALA A 25 4.01 11.02 -0.08
C ALA A 25 2.73 10.32 0.39
N ARG A 26 2.87 9.19 1.13
CA ARG A 26 1.73 8.63 1.87
C ARG A 26 1.14 9.82 2.60
N ASP A 27 -0.10 10.18 2.26
CA ASP A 27 -0.65 11.44 2.72
C ASP A 27 -0.88 11.32 4.23
N PHE A 28 0.13 11.77 4.98
CA PHE A 28 0.21 11.73 6.44
C PHE A 28 -0.80 12.74 6.98
N GLY A 29 -2.08 12.38 6.92
CA GLY A 29 -3.15 13.29 7.27
C GLY A 29 -4.54 12.81 6.91
N ILE A 30 -4.70 11.80 6.04
CA ILE A 30 -6.04 11.30 5.66
C ILE A 30 -6.80 10.82 6.89
N ASP A 31 -6.18 10.02 7.76
CA ASP A 31 -6.85 9.55 8.98
C ASP A 31 -7.36 10.74 9.82
N ALA A 32 -6.51 11.75 10.05
CA ALA A 32 -6.89 12.93 10.83
C ALA A 32 -7.97 13.78 10.15
N ARG A 33 -7.90 13.92 8.82
CA ARG A 33 -8.88 14.67 8.02
C ARG A 33 -10.29 14.11 8.18
N PHE A 34 -10.42 12.80 8.29
CA PHE A 34 -11.70 12.11 8.43
C PHE A 34 -11.99 11.66 9.87
N SER A 35 -11.24 12.18 10.85
CA SER A 35 -11.38 11.82 12.28
C SER A 35 -11.29 10.32 12.55
N LEU A 36 -10.54 9.59 11.72
CA LEU A 36 -10.28 8.17 11.88
C LEU A 36 -9.18 7.95 12.91
N MET A 37 -9.17 6.76 13.50
CA MET A 37 -8.03 6.33 14.31
C MET A 37 -6.76 6.32 13.45
N PRO A 38 -5.61 6.78 13.98
CA PRO A 38 -4.35 6.75 13.25
C PRO A 38 -4.02 5.36 12.70
N GLY A 39 -3.64 5.31 11.43
CA GLY A 39 -3.31 4.09 10.70
C GLY A 39 -4.50 3.32 10.15
N THR A 40 -5.74 3.77 10.33
CA THR A 40 -6.93 3.10 9.77
C THR A 40 -6.84 2.98 8.26
N VAL A 41 -6.55 4.06 7.53
CA VAL A 41 -6.40 4.03 6.07
C VAL A 41 -5.27 3.10 5.65
N THR A 42 -4.14 3.11 6.37
CA THR A 42 -3.02 2.19 6.07
C THR A 42 -3.42 0.74 6.26
N ARG A 43 -4.16 0.38 7.33
CA ARG A 43 -4.67 -0.99 7.52
C ARG A 43 -5.64 -1.38 6.41
N CYS A 44 -6.56 -0.51 6.04
CA CYS A 44 -7.51 -0.77 4.96
C CYS A 44 -6.77 -1.00 3.63
N LEU A 45 -5.80 -0.16 3.29
CA LEU A 45 -5.04 -0.28 2.04
C LEU A 45 -4.10 -1.50 2.03
N ASP A 46 -3.27 -1.69 3.07
CA ASP A 46 -2.14 -2.63 3.03
C ASP A 46 -2.44 -3.99 3.66
N VAL A 47 -3.35 -4.07 4.64
CA VAL A 47 -3.53 -5.24 5.52
C VAL A 47 -4.87 -5.94 5.29
N ASN A 48 -5.96 -5.18 5.28
CA ASN A 48 -7.33 -5.70 5.29
C ASN A 48 -7.98 -5.74 3.90
N SER A 49 -7.34 -5.17 2.87
CA SER A 49 -7.75 -5.32 1.47
C SER A 49 -7.02 -6.45 0.75
N ARG A 50 -7.39 -6.68 -0.51
CA ARG A 50 -6.74 -7.62 -1.44
C ARG A 50 -5.43 -7.08 -2.03
N TRP A 51 -4.77 -6.08 -1.43
CA TRP A 51 -3.54 -5.47 -1.95
C TRP A 51 -2.43 -6.48 -2.31
N LYS A 52 -2.27 -7.54 -1.51
CA LYS A 52 -1.29 -8.61 -1.78
C LYS A 52 -1.59 -9.38 -3.07
N GLU A 53 -2.86 -9.57 -3.40
CA GLU A 53 -3.30 -10.24 -4.63
C GLU A 53 -3.18 -9.29 -5.82
N ALA A 54 -3.54 -8.01 -5.64
CA ALA A 54 -3.44 -6.98 -6.67
C ALA A 54 -2.01 -6.83 -7.19
N ARG A 55 -1.00 -6.75 -6.30
CA ARG A 55 0.41 -6.58 -6.70
C ARG A 55 1.02 -7.75 -7.47
N VAL A 56 0.41 -8.92 -7.42
CA VAL A 56 0.83 -10.11 -8.18
C VAL A 56 -0.10 -10.43 -9.35
N GLY A 57 -1.07 -9.55 -9.64
CA GLY A 57 -2.00 -9.69 -10.76
C GLY A 57 -3.08 -10.76 -10.58
N LEU A 58 -3.38 -11.16 -9.33
CA LEU A 58 -4.45 -12.13 -9.02
C LEU A 58 -5.81 -11.45 -8.72
N CYS A 59 -5.84 -10.13 -8.74
CA CYS A 59 -7.00 -9.31 -8.44
C CYS A 59 -6.99 -8.11 -9.39
N SER A 60 -8.14 -7.79 -9.98
CA SER A 60 -8.29 -6.58 -10.79
C SER A 60 -8.19 -5.33 -9.92
N TYR A 61 -8.00 -4.17 -10.56
CA TYR A 61 -7.99 -2.90 -9.85
C TYR A 61 -9.33 -2.65 -9.14
N GLU A 62 -10.44 -2.93 -9.83
CA GLU A 62 -11.80 -2.75 -9.32
C GLU A 62 -12.07 -3.65 -8.12
N GLU A 63 -11.69 -4.94 -8.22
CA GLU A 63 -11.82 -5.89 -7.12
C GLU A 63 -11.00 -5.47 -5.89
N TRP A 64 -9.83 -4.87 -6.10
CA TRP A 64 -9.02 -4.34 -5.01
C TRP A 64 -9.68 -3.11 -4.37
N VAL A 65 -10.17 -2.16 -5.17
CA VAL A 65 -10.89 -0.98 -4.69
C VAL A 65 -12.12 -1.37 -3.86
N ASP A 66 -12.89 -2.36 -4.32
CA ASP A 66 -14.05 -2.86 -3.58
C ASP A 66 -13.63 -3.49 -2.24
N SER A 67 -12.53 -4.25 -2.20
CA SER A 67 -12.02 -4.79 -0.94
C SER A 67 -11.49 -3.72 0.03
N VAL A 68 -10.94 -2.60 -0.47
CA VAL A 68 -10.57 -1.46 0.37
C VAL A 68 -11.82 -0.81 0.97
N ARG A 69 -12.90 -0.71 0.19
CA ARG A 69 -14.19 -0.17 0.64
C ARG A 69 -14.79 -1.02 1.75
N GLU A 70 -14.80 -2.34 1.57
CA GLU A 70 -15.27 -3.29 2.58
C GLU A 70 -14.47 -3.16 3.88
N ALA A 71 -13.14 -3.12 3.79
CA ALA A 71 -12.27 -2.93 4.94
C ALA A 71 -12.52 -1.60 5.67
N LEU A 72 -12.79 -0.52 4.93
CA LEU A 72 -13.08 0.78 5.52
C LEU A 72 -14.43 0.79 6.23
N VAL A 73 -15.45 0.13 5.68
CA VAL A 73 -16.76 -0.03 6.36
C VAL A 73 -16.61 -0.81 7.65
N GLU A 74 -15.79 -1.85 7.68
CA GLU A 74 -15.54 -2.65 8.88
C GLU A 74 -14.78 -1.86 9.96
N GLU A 75 -13.74 -1.12 9.58
CA GLU A 75 -12.89 -0.37 10.53
C GLU A 75 -13.49 0.96 10.99
N ALA A 76 -14.29 1.64 10.16
CA ALA A 76 -14.78 3.00 10.41
C ALA A 76 -16.33 3.13 10.49
N GLY A 77 -17.08 2.06 10.19
CA GLY A 77 -18.54 2.06 10.27
C GLY A 77 -19.18 3.19 9.45
N GLY A 78 -20.11 3.93 10.06
CA GLY A 78 -20.87 5.02 9.39
C GLY A 78 -20.04 6.22 8.91
N GLN A 79 -18.74 6.28 9.23
CA GLN A 79 -17.82 7.31 8.71
C GLN A 79 -17.23 6.93 7.34
N ALA A 80 -17.44 5.70 6.87
CA ALA A 80 -16.88 5.21 5.62
C ALA A 80 -17.43 5.94 4.38
N ASP A 81 -18.69 6.39 4.41
CA ASP A 81 -19.32 7.08 3.28
C ASP A 81 -18.74 8.49 3.04
N GLU A 82 -18.25 9.16 4.08
CA GLU A 82 -17.65 10.50 3.98
C GLU A 82 -16.26 10.48 3.30
N VAL A 83 -15.55 9.36 3.38
CA VAL A 83 -14.23 9.16 2.75
C VAL A 83 -14.36 8.88 1.25
N GLN A 84 -15.50 8.35 0.79
CA GLN A 84 -15.72 7.97 -0.62
C GLN A 84 -16.11 9.15 -1.54
N GLY A 85 -16.53 10.29 -0.96
CA GLY A 85 -17.11 11.42 -1.69
C GLY A 85 -16.13 12.45 -2.26
N THR A 86 -14.82 12.20 -2.20
CA THR A 86 -13.74 13.08 -2.70
C THR A 86 -12.93 12.41 -3.79
#